data_AF-A0A2M8PWS7-F1
#
_entry.id   AF-A0A2M8PWS7-F1
#
_cell.length_a   1.000
_cell.length_b   1.000
_cell.length_c   1.000
_cell.angle_alpha   90.00
_cell.angle_beta   90.00
_cell.angle_gamma   90.00
#
_symmetry.space_group_name_H-M   'P 1'
#
loop_
_entity.id
_entity.type
_entity.pdbx_description
1 polymer ?
#
loop_
_entity_poly.entity_id
_entity_poly.type
_entity_poly.pdbx_seq_one_letter_code
_entity_poly.pdbx_strand_id
1 'polypeptide(L)'
;MERNETYDLISIFFLALSILTCLFTVAILTDAVAAGPFEPEIPTNTPTVAVLGTPTPTLETPTRTPIPPTNTPTETASYTPFPTNTETATSTPTITLTPSITLSPTPVGRVINTPLPSNTPTPTTPPPTNTPAPEFPLLLQPGTPLFRNAFLVEGCEWQGLAGQVTLIGGEPAIGLVVRVSGTGIGQLETVTGLAEAYGTSGWEIQIGNSVSITDVTVQVFSADGSTPLSEAVAVSFPGSCTQNLALVNFVQVVPFS
;
A
#
# COMPACT_ATOMS: atom_id res chain seq x y z
N MET A 1 26.18 60.02 23.95
CA MET A 1 25.74 58.81 24.65
C MET A 1 24.35 58.49 24.11
N GLU A 2 24.25 57.83 22.96
CA GLU A 2 22.96 57.68 22.23
C GLU A 2 22.79 56.28 21.61
N ARG A 3 23.76 55.39 21.83
CA ARG A 3 23.78 54.07 21.19
C ARG A 3 23.07 53.00 22.02
N ASN A 4 22.61 53.27 23.24
CA ASN A 4 22.05 52.25 24.13
C ASN A 4 20.53 52.06 23.94
N GLU A 5 19.80 53.14 23.65
CA GLU A 5 18.33 53.10 23.59
C GLU A 5 17.82 52.32 22.37
N THR A 6 18.49 52.44 21.21
CA THR A 6 18.10 51.70 20.00
C THR A 6 18.33 50.20 20.15
N TYR A 7 19.44 49.77 20.78
CA TYR A 7 19.69 48.35 21.01
C TYR A 7 18.75 47.76 22.05
N ASP A 8 18.42 48.51 23.11
CA ASP A 8 17.45 48.08 24.13
C ASP A 8 16.05 47.90 23.52
N LEU A 9 15.61 48.85 22.68
CA LEU A 9 14.35 48.74 21.92
C LEU A 9 14.32 47.52 21.00
N ILE A 10 15.42 47.26 20.28
CA ILE A 10 15.52 46.08 19.39
C ILE A 10 15.48 44.79 20.22
N SER A 11 16.20 44.72 21.33
CA SER A 11 16.21 43.56 22.22
C SER A 11 14.84 43.29 22.85
N ILE A 12 14.12 44.33 23.28
CA ILE A 12 12.75 44.21 23.81
C ILE A 12 11.79 43.73 22.72
N PHE A 13 11.93 44.23 21.49
CA PHE A 13 11.10 43.80 20.37
C PHE A 13 11.29 42.31 20.04
N PHE A 14 12.54 41.83 19.96
CA PHE A 14 12.82 40.40 19.73
C PHE A 14 12.37 39.52 20.90
N LEU A 15 12.50 39.99 22.13
CA LEU A 15 11.99 39.30 23.32
C LEU A 15 10.47 39.15 23.24
N ALA A 16 9.74 40.24 22.95
CA ALA A 16 8.28 40.21 22.81
C ALA A 16 7.83 39.29 21.67
N LEU A 17 8.52 39.32 20.53
CA LEU A 17 8.22 38.45 19.40
C LEU A 17 8.46 36.98 19.76
N SER A 18 9.55 36.67 20.47
CA SER A 18 9.83 35.29 20.93
C SER A 18 8.74 34.77 21.88
N ILE A 19 8.29 35.60 22.83
CA ILE A 19 7.21 35.25 23.76
C ILE A 19 5.91 35.02 23.00
N LEU A 20 5.58 35.89 22.04
CA LEU A 20 4.39 35.73 21.21
C LEU A 20 4.43 34.42 20.40
N THR A 21 5.58 34.10 19.79
CA THR A 21 5.74 32.83 19.07
C THR A 21 5.62 31.62 19.99
N CYS A 22 6.21 31.64 21.18
CA CYS A 22 6.05 30.57 22.17
C CYS A 22 4.58 30.40 22.58
N LEU A 23 3.87 31.48 22.91
CA LEU A 23 2.46 31.43 23.27
C LEU A 23 1.61 30.88 22.12
N PHE A 24 1.88 31.29 20.89
CA PHE A 24 1.18 30.79 19.70
C PHE A 24 1.44 29.29 19.49
N THR A 25 2.69 28.82 19.63
CA THR A 25 3.00 27.38 19.52
C THR A 25 2.33 26.55 20.62
N VAL A 26 2.29 27.05 21.87
CA VAL A 26 1.60 26.36 22.96
C VAL A 26 0.10 26.32 22.72
N ALA A 27 -0.48 27.38 22.17
CA ALA A 27 -1.91 27.43 21.85
C ALA A 27 -2.29 26.43 20.75
N ILE A 28 -1.42 26.21 19.74
CA ILE A 28 -1.58 25.16 18.73
C ILE A 28 -1.45 23.76 19.37
N LEU A 29 -0.45 23.55 20.23
CA LEU A 29 -0.22 22.25 20.88
C LEU A 29 -1.30 21.86 21.90
N THR A 30 -2.11 22.82 22.37
CA THR A 30 -3.17 22.60 23.35
C THR A 30 -4.58 22.60 22.73
N ASP A 31 -4.69 22.63 21.40
CA ASP A 31 -5.96 22.79 20.66
C ASP A 31 -6.81 23.99 21.11
N ALA A 32 -6.17 24.99 21.75
CA ALA A 32 -6.84 26.17 22.26
C ALA A 32 -7.22 27.17 21.15
N VAL A 33 -6.66 26.99 19.95
CA VAL A 33 -6.97 27.77 18.75
C VAL A 33 -7.63 26.83 17.75
N ALA A 34 -8.92 27.04 17.50
CA ALA A 34 -9.65 26.31 16.47
C ALA A 34 -8.91 26.42 15.12
N ALA A 35 -8.87 25.31 14.38
CA ALA A 35 -8.31 25.25 13.04
C ALA A 35 -8.83 26.43 12.18
N GLY A 36 -7.93 27.04 11.41
CA GLY A 36 -8.25 28.21 10.61
C GLY A 36 -9.37 27.95 9.58
N PRO A 37 -9.82 28.99 8.85
CA PRO A 37 -10.97 28.93 7.94
C PRO A 37 -10.76 28.10 6.65
N PHE A 38 -9.76 27.20 6.65
CA PHE A 38 -9.44 26.31 5.55
C PHE A 38 -9.73 24.84 5.88
N GLU A 39 -10.52 24.57 6.93
CA GLU A 39 -11.09 23.24 7.13
C GLU A 39 -11.98 22.90 5.92
N PRO A 40 -11.70 21.84 5.15
CA PRO A 40 -12.60 21.41 4.08
C PRO A 40 -13.97 21.07 4.69
N GLU A 41 -15.04 21.63 4.14
CA GLU A 41 -16.40 21.33 4.57
C GLU A 41 -16.64 19.81 4.48
N ILE A 42 -16.60 19.11 5.61
CA ILE A 42 -17.01 17.71 5.66
C ILE A 42 -18.51 17.70 5.34
N PRO A 43 -18.95 16.97 4.30
CA PRO A 43 -20.36 16.89 3.97
C PRO A 43 -21.11 16.34 5.18
N THR A 44 -21.94 17.19 5.79
CA THR A 44 -22.85 16.78 6.85
C THR A 44 -23.88 15.85 6.20
N ASN A 45 -23.63 14.54 6.29
CA ASN A 45 -24.61 13.52 5.97
C ASN A 45 -25.73 13.61 7.01
N THR A 46 -26.62 14.57 6.82
CA THR A 46 -27.88 14.63 7.55
C THR A 46 -28.62 13.33 7.21
N PRO A 47 -28.90 12.44 8.17
CA PRO A 47 -29.63 11.22 7.87
C PRO A 47 -31.02 11.62 7.37
N THR A 48 -31.23 11.51 6.06
CA THR A 48 -32.57 11.57 5.50
C THR A 48 -33.28 10.32 6.00
N VAL A 49 -34.17 10.50 6.97
CA VAL A 49 -35.03 9.43 7.48
C VAL A 49 -35.93 8.99 6.33
N ALA A 50 -35.53 7.94 5.61
CA ALA A 50 -36.41 7.23 4.72
C ALA A 50 -37.47 6.53 5.58
N VAL A 51 -38.68 7.09 5.59
CA VAL A 51 -39.84 6.45 6.21
C VAL A 51 -40.19 5.21 5.37
N LEU A 52 -39.64 4.07 5.77
CA LEU A 52 -40.02 2.77 5.23
C LEU A 52 -41.34 2.36 5.90
N GLY A 53 -42.41 2.25 5.11
CA GLY A 53 -43.72 1.87 5.59
C GLY A 53 -43.66 0.55 6.36
N THR A 54 -44.10 0.58 7.62
CA THR A 54 -44.22 -0.58 8.50
C THR A 54 -45.33 -1.49 7.98
N PRO A 55 -45.07 -2.75 7.55
CA PRO A 55 -46.14 -3.72 7.42
C PRO A 55 -46.51 -4.23 8.82
N THR A 56 -47.68 -3.80 9.29
CA THR A 56 -48.35 -4.38 10.46
C THR A 56 -48.49 -5.90 10.28
N PRO A 57 -48.07 -6.75 11.24
CA PRO A 57 -48.28 -8.18 11.13
C PRO A 57 -49.76 -8.52 11.39
N THR A 58 -50.49 -8.89 10.34
CA THR A 58 -51.83 -9.49 10.46
C THR A 58 -51.66 -11.00 10.69
N LEU A 59 -52.23 -11.50 11.79
CA LEU A 59 -52.23 -12.90 12.16
C LEU A 59 -53.25 -13.67 11.29
N GLU A 60 -52.80 -14.21 10.16
CA GLU A 60 -53.61 -15.07 9.29
C GLU A 60 -53.69 -16.50 9.86
N THR A 61 -54.91 -16.95 10.14
CA THR A 61 -55.23 -18.32 10.58
C THR A 61 -55.20 -19.27 9.37
N PRO A 62 -54.51 -20.43 9.41
CA PRO A 62 -54.43 -21.31 8.25
C PRO A 62 -55.74 -22.07 8.04
N THR A 63 -56.55 -21.64 7.07
CA THR A 63 -57.59 -22.49 6.48
C THR A 63 -56.98 -23.26 5.31
N ARG A 64 -56.88 -24.58 5.45
CA ARG A 64 -56.47 -25.49 4.36
C ARG A 64 -57.56 -25.54 3.30
N THR A 65 -57.29 -24.99 2.12
CA THR A 65 -58.02 -25.31 0.89
C THR A 65 -57.09 -26.09 -0.05
N PRO A 66 -57.51 -27.25 -0.60
CA PRO A 66 -56.69 -28.00 -1.55
C PRO A 66 -56.71 -27.33 -2.93
N ILE A 67 -55.52 -27.09 -3.50
CA ILE A 67 -55.31 -26.47 -4.82
C ILE A 67 -55.03 -27.60 -5.85
N PRO A 68 -55.63 -27.58 -7.05
CA PRO A 68 -55.35 -28.56 -8.12
C PRO A 68 -54.00 -28.30 -8.82
N PRO A 69 -53.39 -29.29 -9.48
CA PRO A 69 -52.06 -29.15 -10.07
C PRO A 69 -52.08 -28.19 -11.27
N THR A 70 -51.32 -27.11 -11.17
CA THR A 70 -51.07 -26.16 -12.28
C THR A 70 -49.84 -26.63 -13.05
N ASN A 71 -49.98 -26.80 -14.36
CA ASN A 71 -48.90 -27.13 -15.28
C ASN A 71 -47.91 -25.96 -15.36
N THR A 72 -46.71 -26.15 -14.82
CA THR A 72 -45.60 -25.21 -14.96
C THR A 72 -44.90 -25.43 -16.30
N PRO A 73 -44.80 -24.42 -17.19
CA PRO A 73 -43.91 -24.51 -18.34
C PRO A 73 -42.45 -24.39 -17.88
N THR A 74 -41.64 -25.36 -18.28
CA THR A 74 -40.18 -25.36 -18.13
C THR A 74 -39.57 -24.28 -19.03
N GLU A 75 -39.00 -23.22 -18.45
CA GLU A 75 -38.12 -22.33 -19.20
C GLU A 75 -36.75 -22.97 -19.41
N THR A 76 -36.52 -23.38 -20.65
CA THR A 76 -35.21 -23.82 -21.16
C THR A 76 -34.38 -22.58 -21.50
N ALA A 77 -33.34 -22.30 -20.72
CA ALA A 77 -32.36 -21.28 -21.10
C ALA A 77 -31.51 -21.80 -22.28
N SER A 78 -31.62 -21.10 -23.41
CA SER A 78 -30.95 -21.37 -24.68
C SER A 78 -29.51 -20.81 -24.66
N TYR A 79 -28.52 -21.68 -24.85
CA TYR A 79 -27.11 -21.28 -24.98
C TYR A 79 -26.89 -20.59 -26.34
N THR A 80 -26.64 -19.29 -26.30
CA THR A 80 -26.15 -18.52 -27.45
C THR A 80 -24.61 -18.59 -27.46
N PRO A 81 -23.96 -19.13 -28.51
CA PRO A 81 -22.50 -19.11 -28.58
C PRO A 81 -21.99 -17.70 -28.87
N PHE A 82 -21.07 -17.23 -28.03
CA PHE A 82 -20.33 -15.97 -28.16
C PHE A 82 -19.28 -16.08 -29.28
N PRO A 83 -19.02 -15.03 -30.08
CA PRO A 83 -18.07 -15.10 -31.18
C PRO A 83 -16.62 -15.23 -30.71
N THR A 84 -15.92 -16.18 -31.33
CA THR A 84 -14.49 -16.46 -31.21
C THR A 84 -13.64 -15.28 -31.68
N ASN A 85 -12.82 -14.70 -30.80
CA ASN A 85 -11.78 -13.75 -31.21
C ASN A 85 -10.70 -14.49 -32.01
N THR A 86 -10.45 -14.01 -33.22
CA THR A 86 -9.43 -14.50 -34.14
C THR A 86 -8.10 -13.82 -33.80
N GLU A 87 -7.11 -14.57 -33.34
CA GLU A 87 -5.75 -14.07 -33.15
C GLU A 87 -5.15 -13.66 -34.49
N THR A 88 -4.77 -12.38 -34.61
CA THR A 88 -3.98 -11.87 -35.74
C THR A 88 -2.51 -11.89 -35.33
N ALA A 89 -1.73 -12.80 -35.92
CA ALA A 89 -0.28 -12.82 -35.79
C ALA A 89 0.32 -11.53 -36.37
N THR A 90 0.94 -10.72 -35.52
CA THR A 90 1.70 -9.52 -35.94
C THR A 90 3.18 -9.88 -36.01
N SER A 91 3.78 -9.63 -37.18
CA SER A 91 5.17 -9.96 -37.52
C SER A 91 6.20 -9.14 -36.74
N THR A 92 7.20 -9.86 -36.26
CA THR A 92 8.46 -9.51 -35.59
C THR A 92 9.33 -8.45 -36.31
N PRO A 93 10.05 -7.57 -35.59
CA PRO A 93 11.35 -7.08 -36.03
C PRO A 93 12.49 -7.92 -35.41
N THR A 94 13.20 -8.67 -36.26
CA THR A 94 14.43 -9.39 -35.90
C THR A 94 15.59 -8.41 -35.87
N ILE A 95 16.28 -8.25 -34.72
CA ILE A 95 17.55 -7.50 -34.67
C ILE A 95 18.67 -8.38 -35.20
N THR A 96 19.17 -8.04 -36.38
CA THR A 96 20.39 -8.60 -36.96
C THR A 96 21.60 -7.92 -36.35
N LEU A 97 22.30 -8.61 -35.43
CA LEU A 97 23.59 -8.15 -34.93
C LEU A 97 24.65 -8.31 -36.03
N THR A 98 25.15 -7.19 -36.52
CA THR A 98 26.26 -7.11 -37.47
C THR A 98 27.56 -7.47 -36.74
N PRO A 99 28.39 -8.42 -37.21
CA PRO A 99 29.68 -8.69 -36.59
C PRO A 99 30.63 -7.51 -36.82
N SER A 100 31.17 -6.99 -35.71
CA SER A 100 32.05 -5.82 -35.67
C SER A 100 33.52 -6.26 -35.72
N ILE A 101 34.24 -5.70 -36.71
CA ILE A 101 35.69 -5.50 -36.88
C ILE A 101 36.66 -6.68 -36.62
N THR A 102 37.17 -7.22 -37.72
CA THR A 102 38.40 -8.02 -37.79
C THR A 102 39.62 -7.10 -37.61
N LEU A 103 40.41 -7.29 -36.55
CA LEU A 103 41.71 -6.63 -36.41
C LEU A 103 42.74 -7.32 -37.30
N SER A 104 43.33 -6.54 -38.20
CA SER A 104 44.44 -6.91 -39.09
C SER A 104 45.73 -7.14 -38.30
N PRO A 105 46.52 -8.21 -38.56
CA PRO A 105 47.86 -8.33 -38.04
C PRO A 105 48.84 -7.54 -38.92
N THR A 106 49.57 -6.59 -38.34
CA THR A 106 50.75 -5.94 -38.96
C THR A 106 51.96 -6.06 -38.01
N PRO A 107 53.20 -5.92 -38.51
CA PRO A 107 54.19 -6.99 -38.58
C PRO A 107 55.21 -6.96 -37.43
N VAL A 108 55.93 -8.08 -37.32
CA VAL A 108 57.05 -8.34 -36.42
C VAL A 108 58.07 -7.20 -36.40
N GLY A 109 58.27 -6.61 -35.22
CA GLY A 109 59.30 -5.61 -34.94
C GLY A 109 60.10 -5.95 -33.68
N ARG A 110 61.29 -6.49 -33.88
CA ARG A 110 62.53 -6.39 -33.07
C ARG A 110 62.43 -6.70 -31.55
N VAL A 111 63.06 -7.81 -31.17
CA VAL A 111 63.41 -8.14 -29.77
C VAL A 111 64.32 -7.04 -29.19
N ILE A 112 63.81 -6.32 -28.19
CA ILE A 112 64.62 -5.47 -27.31
C ILE A 112 64.44 -6.04 -25.90
N ASN A 113 65.52 -6.61 -25.36
CA ASN A 113 65.60 -7.04 -23.97
C ASN A 113 65.38 -5.83 -23.07
N THR A 114 64.19 -5.72 -22.50
CA THR A 114 63.79 -4.65 -21.57
C THR A 114 63.47 -5.31 -20.22
N PRO A 115 63.97 -4.80 -19.08
CA PRO A 115 63.90 -5.50 -17.80
C PRO A 115 62.45 -5.68 -17.30
N LEU A 116 62.21 -6.85 -16.70
CA LEU A 116 60.96 -7.35 -16.14
C LEU A 116 60.24 -6.31 -15.24
N PRO A 117 58.95 -6.01 -15.45
CA PRO A 117 58.17 -5.22 -14.50
C PRO A 117 57.87 -6.03 -13.22
N SER A 118 57.96 -5.31 -12.10
CA SER A 118 57.70 -5.76 -10.73
C SER A 118 56.33 -6.44 -10.57
N ASN A 119 56.30 -7.51 -9.77
CA ASN A 119 55.10 -8.23 -9.32
C ASN A 119 54.07 -7.24 -8.75
N THR A 120 53.13 -6.82 -9.59
CA THR A 120 51.92 -6.12 -9.15
C THR A 120 50.89 -7.22 -8.87
N PRO A 121 50.38 -7.36 -7.64
CA PRO A 121 49.35 -8.36 -7.36
C PRO A 121 48.13 -8.05 -8.23
N THR A 122 47.75 -9.01 -9.07
CA THR A 122 46.49 -8.98 -9.80
C THR A 122 45.35 -8.78 -8.79
N PRO A 123 44.44 -7.81 -8.97
CA PRO A 123 43.27 -7.70 -8.12
C PRO A 123 42.46 -8.98 -8.22
N THR A 124 42.50 -9.80 -7.17
CA THR A 124 41.65 -10.97 -7.05
C THR A 124 40.22 -10.45 -6.91
N THR A 125 39.42 -10.56 -7.97
CA THR A 125 37.96 -10.36 -7.87
C THR A 125 37.46 -11.27 -6.76
N PRO A 126 36.81 -10.74 -5.71
CA PRO A 126 36.24 -11.58 -4.67
C PRO A 126 35.29 -12.60 -5.32
N PRO A 127 35.31 -13.87 -4.88
CA PRO A 127 34.41 -14.88 -5.41
C PRO A 127 32.97 -14.40 -5.31
N PRO A 128 32.10 -14.72 -6.30
CA PRO A 128 30.69 -14.33 -6.25
C PRO A 128 30.12 -14.78 -4.92
N THR A 129 29.67 -13.81 -4.13
CA THR A 129 28.99 -14.09 -2.87
C THR A 129 27.63 -14.65 -3.27
N ASN A 130 27.41 -15.95 -3.03
CA ASN A 130 26.11 -16.60 -3.23
C ASN A 130 25.10 -15.93 -2.27
N THR A 131 24.51 -14.84 -2.73
CA THR A 131 23.37 -14.21 -2.06
C THR A 131 22.18 -15.11 -2.37
N PRO A 132 21.51 -15.69 -1.37
CA PRO A 132 20.30 -16.48 -1.60
C PRO A 132 19.30 -15.66 -2.41
N ALA A 133 18.72 -16.27 -3.44
CA ALA A 133 17.62 -15.64 -4.15
C ALA A 133 16.44 -15.44 -3.18
N PRO A 134 15.71 -14.32 -3.27
CA PRO A 134 14.54 -14.10 -2.43
C PRO A 134 13.49 -15.19 -2.69
N GLU A 135 12.91 -15.71 -1.61
CA GLU A 135 11.89 -16.77 -1.66
C GLU A 135 10.56 -16.26 -2.25
N PHE A 136 10.24 -14.99 -2.02
CA PHE A 136 9.02 -14.34 -2.48
C PHE A 136 9.32 -13.12 -3.37
N PRO A 137 8.46 -12.83 -4.37
CA PRO A 137 8.63 -11.66 -5.23
C PRO A 137 8.42 -10.32 -4.52
N LEU A 138 7.60 -10.28 -3.46
CA LEU A 138 7.38 -9.11 -2.64
C LEU A 138 8.03 -9.30 -1.25
N LEU A 139 8.74 -8.28 -0.80
CA LEU A 139 9.28 -8.20 0.56
C LEU A 139 8.65 -7.02 1.30
N LEU A 140 8.62 -7.13 2.63
CA LEU A 140 8.22 -6.04 3.51
C LEU A 140 9.13 -4.83 3.30
N GLN A 141 8.54 -3.66 3.09
CA GLN A 141 9.29 -2.42 2.92
C GLN A 141 9.94 -2.03 4.24
N PRO A 142 11.24 -1.69 4.25
CA PRO A 142 11.93 -1.19 5.43
C PRO A 142 11.20 -0.01 6.07
N GLY A 143 11.08 -0.03 7.40
CA GLY A 143 10.36 0.99 8.17
C GLY A 143 8.88 0.71 8.39
N THR A 144 8.36 -0.44 7.94
CA THR A 144 7.01 -0.94 8.25
C THR A 144 7.06 -2.33 8.91
N PRO A 145 6.05 -2.75 9.70
CA PRO A 145 4.84 -2.03 10.09
C PRO A 145 5.10 -0.74 10.87
N LEU A 146 4.38 0.33 10.54
CA LEU A 146 4.45 1.61 11.23
C LEU A 146 3.11 1.91 11.91
N PHE A 147 3.10 1.98 13.24
CA PHE A 147 1.88 2.25 14.01
C PHE A 147 1.63 3.75 14.19
N ARG A 148 0.41 4.20 13.89
CA ARG A 148 -0.05 5.60 14.03
C ARG A 148 -1.54 5.64 14.39
N ASN A 149 -2.07 6.84 14.59
CA ASN A 149 -3.50 7.08 14.57
C ASN A 149 -4.05 6.87 13.16
N ALA A 150 -5.27 6.35 13.06
CA ALA A 150 -5.98 6.24 11.80
C ALA A 150 -6.21 7.63 11.19
N PHE A 151 -6.09 7.74 9.86
CA PHE A 151 -6.17 9.04 9.17
C PHE A 151 -7.59 9.54 8.98
N LEU A 152 -8.54 8.62 8.83
CA LEU A 152 -9.93 8.92 8.46
C LEU A 152 -10.91 8.76 9.62
N VAL A 153 -10.43 8.25 10.76
CA VAL A 153 -11.25 7.98 11.94
C VAL A 153 -10.50 8.43 13.19
N GLU A 154 -11.06 9.41 13.87
CA GLU A 154 -10.54 9.89 15.14
C GLU A 154 -11.00 9.00 16.30
N GLY A 155 -10.13 8.81 17.28
CA GLY A 155 -10.45 8.11 18.53
C GLY A 155 -10.25 6.60 18.51
N CYS A 156 -10.96 5.92 19.41
CA CYS A 156 -10.73 4.51 19.77
C CYS A 156 -11.74 3.53 19.14
N GLU A 157 -12.64 4.01 18.29
CA GLU A 157 -13.76 3.24 17.71
C GLU A 157 -13.38 2.52 16.40
N TRP A 158 -12.08 2.42 16.11
CA TRP A 158 -11.58 1.81 14.89
C TRP A 158 -10.17 1.27 15.09
N GLN A 159 -9.89 0.12 14.50
CA GLN A 159 -8.55 -0.49 14.41
C GLN A 159 -8.39 -1.20 13.07
N GLY A 160 -7.25 -1.03 12.41
CA GLY A 160 -7.04 -1.57 11.07
C GLY A 160 -5.61 -1.53 10.57
N LEU A 161 -5.39 -2.18 9.42
CA LEU A 161 -4.14 -2.18 8.69
C LEU A 161 -4.35 -1.53 7.34
N ALA A 162 -3.33 -0.84 6.86
CA ALA A 162 -3.34 -0.26 5.52
C ALA A 162 -1.94 -0.22 4.95
N GLY A 163 -1.81 0.13 3.68
CA GLY A 163 -0.51 0.38 3.08
C GLY A 163 -0.54 0.36 1.57
N GLN A 164 0.62 0.11 0.98
CA GLN A 164 0.85 0.14 -0.46
C GLN A 164 1.73 -1.03 -0.91
N VAL A 165 1.68 -1.35 -2.20
CA VAL A 165 2.57 -2.33 -2.82
C VAL A 165 3.22 -1.67 -4.03
N THR A 166 4.54 -1.67 -4.08
CA THR A 166 5.32 -1.02 -5.14
C THR A 166 6.07 -2.05 -5.99
N LEU A 167 5.95 -1.96 -7.31
CA LEU A 167 6.63 -2.84 -8.27
C LEU A 167 8.09 -2.44 -8.49
N ILE A 168 8.84 -3.30 -9.17
CA ILE A 168 10.18 -2.99 -9.65
C ILE A 168 10.09 -1.76 -10.55
N GLY A 169 10.87 -0.72 -10.24
CA GLY A 169 10.83 0.56 -10.96
C GLY A 169 10.00 1.65 -10.28
N GLY A 170 9.30 1.35 -9.19
CA GLY A 170 8.58 2.35 -8.38
C GLY A 170 7.11 2.52 -8.74
N GLU A 171 6.60 1.76 -9.71
CA GLU A 171 5.19 1.81 -10.11
C GLU A 171 4.27 1.19 -9.04
N PRO A 172 3.04 1.70 -8.86
CA PRO A 172 2.08 1.10 -7.93
C PRO A 172 1.59 -0.26 -8.44
N ALA A 173 1.59 -1.28 -7.58
CA ALA A 173 1.00 -2.58 -7.87
C ALA A 173 -0.50 -2.56 -7.57
N ILE A 174 -1.34 -2.68 -8.60
CA ILE A 174 -2.80 -2.65 -8.49
C ILE A 174 -3.37 -4.05 -8.75
N GLY A 175 -4.46 -4.39 -8.07
CA GLY A 175 -5.20 -5.62 -8.33
C GLY A 175 -4.65 -6.86 -7.61
N LEU A 176 -3.62 -6.72 -6.78
CA LEU A 176 -3.16 -7.78 -5.87
C LEU A 176 -4.08 -7.90 -4.65
N VAL A 177 -4.27 -9.13 -4.17
CA VAL A 177 -5.10 -9.41 -2.99
C VAL A 177 -4.23 -9.28 -1.74
N VAL A 178 -4.69 -8.52 -0.75
CA VAL A 178 -4.07 -8.46 0.57
C VAL A 178 -4.98 -9.19 1.54
N ARG A 179 -4.42 -10.15 2.27
CA ARG A 179 -5.13 -10.98 3.24
C ARG A 179 -4.57 -10.71 4.63
N VAL A 180 -5.47 -10.46 5.57
CA VAL A 180 -5.17 -10.36 6.99
C VAL A 180 -5.86 -11.50 7.72
N SER A 181 -5.09 -12.27 8.49
CA SER A 181 -5.59 -13.39 9.28
C SER A 181 -5.25 -13.19 10.74
N GLY A 182 -6.18 -13.49 11.65
CA GLY A 182 -5.94 -13.33 13.08
C GLY A 182 -6.91 -14.13 13.92
N THR A 183 -6.47 -14.49 15.13
CA THR A 183 -7.34 -15.17 16.08
C THR A 183 -8.46 -14.21 16.52
N GLY A 184 -9.72 -14.62 16.35
CA GLY A 184 -10.89 -13.81 16.72
C GLY A 184 -11.47 -12.92 15.62
N ILE A 185 -10.67 -12.55 14.61
CA ILE A 185 -11.14 -11.79 13.43
C ILE A 185 -11.36 -12.67 12.19
N GLY A 186 -10.81 -13.90 12.19
CA GLY A 186 -10.87 -14.79 11.04
C GLY A 186 -9.90 -14.35 9.95
N GLN A 187 -10.36 -14.42 8.70
CA GLN A 187 -9.61 -13.99 7.52
C GLN A 187 -10.40 -12.88 6.82
N LEU A 188 -9.72 -11.76 6.60
CA LEU A 188 -10.25 -10.59 5.91
C LEU A 188 -9.37 -10.32 4.69
N GLU A 189 -9.98 -9.82 3.62
CA GLU A 189 -9.28 -9.55 2.36
C GLU A 189 -9.69 -8.21 1.78
N THR A 190 -8.75 -7.60 1.07
CA THR A 190 -8.96 -6.41 0.25
C THR A 190 -8.10 -6.49 -1.01
N VAL A 191 -8.24 -5.52 -1.89
CA VAL A 191 -7.46 -5.44 -3.13
C VAL A 191 -6.68 -4.13 -3.13
N THR A 192 -5.42 -4.21 -3.54
CA THR A 192 -4.56 -3.04 -3.76
C THR A 192 -5.16 -2.09 -4.81
N GLY A 193 -5.19 -0.81 -4.48
CA GLY A 193 -5.81 0.25 -5.29
C GLY A 193 -7.25 0.61 -4.92
N LEU A 194 -7.85 -0.05 -3.91
CA LEU A 194 -9.19 0.30 -3.43
C LEU A 194 -9.20 1.37 -2.33
N ALA A 195 -8.06 1.66 -1.70
CA ALA A 195 -7.96 2.64 -0.62
C ALA A 195 -7.02 3.79 -1.01
N GLU A 196 -7.46 4.65 -1.93
CA GLU A 196 -6.65 5.73 -2.52
C GLU A 196 -6.12 6.74 -1.49
N ALA A 197 -6.73 6.83 -0.30
CA ALA A 197 -6.23 7.63 0.82
C ALA A 197 -4.78 7.26 1.23
N TYR A 198 -4.36 6.03 0.92
CA TYR A 198 -3.01 5.53 1.19
C TYR A 198 -2.09 5.58 -0.03
N GLY A 199 -2.54 6.09 -1.18
CA GLY A 199 -1.80 6.15 -2.44
C GLY A 199 -2.44 5.30 -3.54
N THR A 200 -1.88 5.34 -4.75
CA THR A 200 -2.46 4.70 -5.94
C THR A 200 -2.65 3.19 -5.78
N SER A 201 -1.70 2.49 -5.15
CA SER A 201 -1.81 1.06 -4.76
C SER A 201 -2.34 0.85 -3.35
N GLY A 202 -3.00 1.85 -2.79
CA GLY A 202 -3.46 1.87 -1.41
C GLY A 202 -4.44 0.74 -1.11
N TRP A 203 -4.28 0.09 0.03
CA TRP A 203 -5.19 -0.92 0.55
C TRP A 203 -5.48 -0.66 2.02
N GLU A 204 -6.65 -1.08 2.50
CA GLU A 204 -7.06 -0.97 3.89
C GLU A 204 -7.96 -2.15 4.28
N ILE A 205 -7.76 -2.65 5.50
CA ILE A 205 -8.63 -3.63 6.17
C ILE A 205 -8.86 -3.16 7.60
N GLN A 206 -10.13 -2.90 7.94
CA GLN A 206 -10.54 -2.73 9.33
C GLN A 206 -10.64 -4.10 10.00
N ILE A 207 -9.99 -4.26 11.15
CA ILE A 207 -10.00 -5.52 11.92
C ILE A 207 -10.86 -5.43 13.19
N GLY A 208 -11.30 -4.23 13.57
CA GLY A 208 -12.15 -4.03 14.74
C GLY A 208 -12.84 -2.67 14.75
N ASN A 209 -14.00 -2.63 15.44
CA ASN A 209 -14.75 -1.40 15.75
C ASN A 209 -14.32 -0.76 17.07
N SER A 210 -13.27 -1.28 17.68
CA SER A 210 -12.63 -0.67 18.83
C SER A 210 -11.18 -1.15 18.92
N VAL A 211 -10.37 -0.33 19.59
CA VAL A 211 -8.97 -0.65 19.83
C VAL A 211 -8.85 -1.79 20.83
N SER A 212 -8.02 -2.78 20.50
CA SER A 212 -7.75 -3.93 21.36
C SER A 212 -6.35 -4.50 21.09
N ILE A 213 -5.84 -5.30 22.03
CA ILE A 213 -4.61 -6.05 21.80
C ILE A 213 -4.95 -7.20 20.84
N THR A 214 -4.36 -7.19 19.66
CA THR A 214 -4.66 -8.16 18.59
C THR A 214 -3.41 -8.52 17.83
N ASP A 215 -3.15 -9.82 17.71
CA ASP A 215 -2.11 -10.36 16.84
C ASP A 215 -2.72 -10.83 15.52
N VAL A 216 -2.18 -10.32 14.41
CA VAL A 216 -2.60 -10.68 13.06
C VAL A 216 -1.40 -10.96 12.17
N THR A 217 -1.62 -11.66 11.06
CA THR A 217 -0.66 -11.80 9.98
C THR A 217 -1.21 -11.17 8.71
N VAL A 218 -0.36 -10.47 7.97
CA VAL A 218 -0.69 -9.88 6.68
C VAL A 218 0.16 -10.48 5.58
N GLN A 219 -0.45 -10.82 4.45
CA GLN A 219 0.22 -11.44 3.32
C GLN A 219 -0.40 -10.97 2.01
N VAL A 220 0.42 -10.77 0.98
CA VAL A 220 -0.02 -10.40 -0.36
C VAL A 220 -0.11 -11.64 -1.23
N PHE A 221 -1.17 -11.74 -2.02
CA PHE A 221 -1.45 -12.82 -2.96
C PHE A 221 -1.61 -12.27 -4.39
N SER A 222 -1.52 -13.17 -5.37
CA SER A 222 -1.84 -12.90 -6.77
C SER A 222 -3.27 -12.36 -6.93
N ALA A 223 -3.56 -11.79 -8.09
CA ALA A 223 -4.85 -11.14 -8.36
C ALA A 223 -6.06 -12.08 -8.25
N ASP A 224 -5.85 -13.38 -8.46
CA ASP A 224 -6.86 -14.44 -8.27
C ASP A 224 -6.93 -14.96 -6.82
N GLY A 225 -6.07 -14.45 -5.91
CA GLY A 225 -6.00 -14.84 -4.50
C GLY A 225 -5.39 -16.21 -4.24
N SER A 226 -4.82 -16.89 -5.25
CA SER A 226 -4.38 -18.29 -5.16
C SER A 226 -2.92 -18.45 -4.69
N THR A 227 -2.03 -17.58 -5.14
CA THR A 227 -0.58 -17.73 -4.96
C THR A 227 -0.05 -16.67 -4.00
N PRO A 228 0.63 -17.04 -2.89
CA PRO A 228 1.25 -16.07 -2.01
C PRO A 228 2.45 -15.41 -2.72
N LEU A 229 2.47 -14.08 -2.73
CA LEU A 229 3.51 -13.25 -3.33
C LEU A 229 4.48 -12.65 -2.30
N SER A 230 4.16 -12.75 -1.01
CA SER A 230 5.01 -12.32 0.11
C SER A 230 5.06 -13.37 1.22
N GLU A 231 6.00 -13.22 2.15
CA GLU A 231 5.88 -13.87 3.46
C GLU A 231 4.66 -13.35 4.23
N ALA A 232 4.22 -14.12 5.23
CA ALA A 232 3.21 -13.69 6.19
C ALA A 232 3.86 -12.83 7.29
N VAL A 233 3.57 -11.54 7.29
CA VAL A 233 4.14 -10.56 8.22
C VAL A 233 3.29 -10.49 9.48
N ALA A 234 3.87 -10.77 10.65
CA ALA A 234 3.18 -10.64 11.93
C ALA A 234 3.07 -9.18 12.38
N VAL A 235 1.90 -8.78 12.86
CA VAL A 235 1.60 -7.44 13.37
C VAL A 235 0.84 -7.59 14.71
N SER A 236 1.38 -6.99 15.76
CA SER A 236 0.81 -7.01 17.11
C SER A 236 0.34 -5.61 17.51
N PHE A 237 -0.97 -5.41 17.56
CA PHE A 237 -1.55 -4.15 18.01
C PHE A 237 -1.41 -4.00 19.53
N PRO A 238 -0.95 -2.83 20.01
CA PRO A 238 -0.73 -2.61 21.44
C PRO A 238 -2.01 -2.28 22.22
N GLY A 239 -3.16 -2.11 21.55
CA GLY A 239 -4.39 -1.67 22.20
C GLY A 239 -4.39 -0.19 22.59
N SER A 240 -3.72 0.68 21.83
CA SER A 240 -3.69 2.14 22.07
C SER A 240 -4.36 2.92 20.93
N CYS A 241 -5.15 3.94 21.25
CA CYS A 241 -5.86 4.75 20.26
C CYS A 241 -4.95 5.63 19.41
N THR A 242 -3.73 5.90 19.87
CA THR A 242 -2.70 6.61 19.09
C THR A 242 -1.90 5.67 18.17
N GLN A 243 -2.18 4.36 18.24
CA GLN A 243 -1.52 3.29 17.50
C GLN A 243 -2.55 2.26 16.99
N ASN A 244 -3.70 2.76 16.53
CA ASN A 244 -4.82 1.94 16.05
C ASN A 244 -4.76 1.63 14.54
N LEU A 245 -3.82 2.25 13.80
CA LEU A 245 -3.53 1.95 12.40
C LEU A 245 -2.10 1.41 12.27
N ALA A 246 -1.94 0.24 11.63
CA ALA A 246 -0.65 -0.28 11.23
C ALA A 246 -0.44 -0.13 9.72
N LEU A 247 0.54 0.69 9.32
CA LEU A 247 0.95 0.84 7.93
C LEU A 247 1.96 -0.23 7.54
N VAL A 248 1.60 -1.09 6.58
CA VAL A 248 2.42 -2.19 6.10
C VAL A 248 2.60 -2.06 4.59
N ASN A 249 3.83 -1.82 4.15
CA ASN A 249 4.11 -1.64 2.73
C ASN A 249 4.95 -2.81 2.20
N PHE A 250 4.76 -3.15 0.93
CA PHE A 250 5.54 -4.18 0.26
C PHE A 250 6.23 -3.63 -0.99
N VAL A 251 7.41 -4.14 -1.29
CA VAL A 251 8.19 -3.80 -2.47
C VAL A 251 8.55 -5.05 -3.25
N GLN A 252 8.41 -4.99 -4.57
CA GLN A 252 8.80 -6.08 -5.45
C GLN A 252 10.31 -6.08 -5.64
N VAL A 253 10.92 -7.25 -5.43
CA VAL A 253 12.36 -7.46 -5.56
C VAL A 253 12.73 -8.39 -6.70
N VAL A 254 11.80 -9.25 -7.13
CA VAL A 254 11.91 -10.06 -8.34
C VAL A 254 10.56 -10.12 -9.10
N PRO A 255 10.57 -10.32 -10.43
CA PRO A 255 9.35 -10.43 -11.22
C PRO A 255 8.42 -11.54 -10.71
N PHE A 256 7.12 -11.39 -10.92
CA PHE A 256 6.16 -12.46 -10.66
C PHE A 256 6.42 -13.62 -11.63
N SER A 257 6.41 -14.85 -11.10
CA SER A 257 6.64 -16.10 -11.83
C SER A 257 5.36 -16.65 -12.45
#